data_AF-A0A1I7TEL8-F1
#
_entry.id   AF-A0A1I7TEL8-F1
#
_cell.length_a   1.000
_cell.length_b   1.000
_cell.length_c   1.000
_cell.angle_alpha   90.00
_cell.angle_beta   90.00
_cell.angle_gamma   90.00
#
_symmetry.space_group_name_H-M   'P 1'
#
loop_
_entity.id
_entity.type
_entity.pdbx_description
1 polymer ?
#
loop_
_entity_poly.entity_id
_entity_poly.type
_entity_poly.pdbx_seq_one_letter_code
_entity_poly.pdbx_strand_id
1 'polypeptide(L)'
;MLLPRLEEIRRALTPFHFFNAILALAFPLLRSSFLCDYVFATEGNERCEIDSIAGMFLFIRADILAGTIYILACLIITVLFPEPAYNGPEQVTYFQGSQLFEELTRNRNTIWIIQFFTTWSPECKHTSPVFAELSQKYTLPNMKFGKLDIGRWSNEGERFRVNAHPMSRQLPTICVFK
;
A
#
# COMPACT_ATOMS: atom_id res chain seq x y z
N MET A 1 3.11 20.12 -18.89
CA MET A 1 3.23 18.65 -18.98
C MET A 1 4.37 18.07 -18.14
N LEU A 2 5.46 18.80 -17.86
CA LEU A 2 6.59 18.34 -17.03
C LEU A 2 6.36 18.41 -15.51
N LEU A 3 5.57 19.38 -15.04
CA LEU A 3 5.23 19.58 -13.63
C LEU A 3 4.60 18.34 -12.93
N PRO A 4 3.59 17.65 -13.51
CA PRO A 4 3.04 16.45 -12.87
C PRO A 4 4.07 15.33 -12.72
N ARG A 5 5.01 15.17 -13.67
CA ARG A 5 6.07 14.16 -13.57
C ARG A 5 7.08 14.45 -12.46
N LEU A 6 7.37 15.71 -12.19
CA LEU A 6 8.29 16.07 -11.09
C LEU A 6 7.66 15.77 -9.72
N GLU A 7 6.35 15.93 -9.59
CA GLU A 7 5.63 15.62 -8.36
C GLU A 7 5.54 14.10 -8.13
N GLU A 8 5.36 13.32 -9.19
CA GLU A 8 5.47 11.85 -9.17
C GLU A 8 6.88 11.38 -8.76
N ILE A 9 7.94 11.97 -9.33
CA ILE A 9 9.34 11.65 -8.95
C ILE A 9 9.59 11.99 -7.48
N ARG A 10 9.10 13.13 -7.00
CA ARG A 10 9.21 13.51 -5.58
C ARG A 10 8.48 12.52 -4.66
N ARG A 11 7.33 11.99 -5.09
CA ARG A 11 6.59 10.94 -4.36
C ARG A 11 7.33 9.60 -4.36
N ALA A 12 8.08 9.29 -5.42
CA ALA A 12 8.93 8.11 -5.51
C ALA A 12 10.22 8.22 -4.70
N LEU A 13 10.67 9.44 -4.35
CA LEU A 13 11.92 9.69 -3.61
C LEU A 13 11.74 9.70 -2.09
N THR A 14 10.86 8.87 -1.53
CA THR A 14 10.72 8.75 -0.08
C THR A 14 11.73 7.77 0.50
N PRO A 15 12.11 7.90 1.79
CA PRO A 15 12.96 6.94 2.49
C PRO A 15 12.47 5.49 2.34
N PHE A 16 11.15 5.29 2.36
CA PHE A 16 10.50 4.00 2.09
C PHE A 16 10.96 3.38 0.76
N HIS A 17 10.86 4.12 -0.35
CA HIS A 17 11.24 3.61 -1.67
C HIS A 17 12.75 3.40 -1.77
N PHE A 18 13.56 4.27 -1.15
CA PHE A 18 15.02 4.13 -1.14
C PHE A 18 15.47 2.86 -0.39
N PHE A 19 14.99 2.64 0.83
CA PHE A 19 15.35 1.45 1.61
C PHE A 19 14.78 0.16 1.00
N ASN A 20 13.57 0.19 0.45
CA ASN A 20 13.02 -0.96 -0.27
C ASN A 20 13.81 -1.25 -1.56
N ALA A 21 14.30 -0.23 -2.27
CA ALA A 21 15.18 -0.43 -3.41
C ALA A 21 16.52 -1.06 -2.98
N ILE A 22 17.11 -0.63 -1.86
CA ILE A 22 18.31 -1.27 -1.29
C ILE A 22 18.05 -2.74 -0.95
N LEU A 23 16.94 -3.05 -0.27
CA LEU A 23 16.58 -4.43 0.07
C LEU A 23 16.35 -5.28 -1.19
N ALA A 24 15.64 -4.74 -2.18
CA ALA A 24 15.39 -5.42 -3.45
C ALA A 24 16.68 -5.65 -4.26
N LEU A 25 17.66 -4.75 -4.17
CA LEU A 25 18.96 -4.86 -4.83
C LEU A 25 19.97 -5.69 -4.03
N ALA A 26 19.80 -5.84 -2.71
CA ALA A 26 20.66 -6.66 -1.87
C ALA A 26 20.67 -8.12 -2.34
N PHE A 27 19.51 -8.66 -2.76
CA PHE A 27 19.41 -10.04 -3.25
C PHE A 27 20.16 -10.27 -4.58
N PRO A 28 20.01 -9.45 -5.63
CA PRO A 28 20.85 -9.50 -6.84
C PRO A 28 22.34 -9.23 -6.59
N LEU A 29 22.69 -8.38 -5.62
CA LEU A 29 24.10 -8.09 -5.29
C LEU A 29 24.77 -9.28 -4.59
N LEU A 30 24.03 -10.01 -3.74
CA LEU A 30 24.45 -11.29 -3.17
C LEU A 30 24.56 -12.39 -4.23
N ARG A 31 23.78 -12.30 -5.32
CA ARG A 31 23.90 -13.14 -6.52
C ARG A 31 25.11 -12.79 -7.38
N SER A 32 25.77 -11.64 -7.17
CA SER A 32 26.99 -11.34 -7.90
C SER A 32 28.10 -12.31 -7.48
N SER A 33 28.79 -12.86 -8.47
CA SER A 33 29.76 -13.95 -8.33
C SER A 33 30.90 -13.67 -7.35
N PHE A 34 31.14 -12.41 -6.98
CA PHE A 34 32.19 -12.03 -6.03
C PHE A 34 31.83 -12.34 -4.57
N LEU A 35 30.55 -12.26 -4.19
CA LEU A 35 30.10 -12.51 -2.82
C LEU A 35 29.59 -13.93 -2.62
N CYS A 36 29.16 -14.62 -3.68
CA CYS A 36 28.67 -15.99 -3.57
C CYS A 36 29.73 -16.94 -3.01
N ASP A 37 30.98 -16.87 -3.51
CA ASP A 37 32.08 -17.74 -3.06
C ASP A 37 32.54 -17.44 -1.62
N TYR A 38 32.27 -16.24 -1.11
CA TYR A 38 32.62 -15.82 0.26
C TYR A 38 31.55 -16.21 1.29
N VAL A 39 30.26 -16.18 0.88
CA VAL A 39 29.12 -16.49 1.76
C VAL A 39 28.80 -17.98 1.76
N PHE A 40 28.94 -18.65 0.61
CA PHE A 40 28.72 -20.09 0.47
C PHE A 40 30.05 -20.73 0.11
N ALA A 41 30.64 -21.48 1.04
CA ALA A 41 31.87 -22.24 0.77
C ALA A 41 31.56 -23.29 -0.32
N THR A 42 31.91 -23.00 -1.57
CA THR A 42 31.77 -23.92 -2.69
C THR A 42 33.00 -24.82 -2.76
N GLU A 43 32.82 -26.14 -2.66
CA GLU A 43 33.88 -27.10 -2.93
C GLU A 43 33.94 -27.39 -4.44
N GLY A 44 34.99 -26.91 -5.11
CA GLY A 44 35.29 -27.27 -6.50
C GLY A 44 34.87 -26.24 -7.57
N ASN A 45 35.43 -26.39 -8.77
CA ASN A 45 35.40 -25.50 -9.94
C ASN A 45 34.01 -25.32 -10.60
N GLU A 46 32.92 -25.40 -9.83
CA GLU A 46 31.56 -25.17 -10.30
C GLU A 46 31.19 -23.70 -10.10
N ARG A 47 30.69 -23.05 -11.15
CA ARG A 47 30.28 -21.65 -11.13
C ARG A 47 29.01 -21.55 -10.28
N CYS A 48 28.99 -20.68 -9.26
CA CYS A 48 27.79 -20.41 -8.48
C CYS A 48 26.68 -19.80 -9.37
N GLU A 49 25.77 -20.64 -9.86
CA GLU A 49 24.60 -20.25 -10.64
C GLU A 49 23.34 -20.40 -9.77
N ILE A 50 22.85 -19.27 -9.25
CA ILE A 50 21.63 -19.26 -8.43
C ILE A 50 20.42 -19.01 -9.34
N ASP A 51 19.58 -20.02 -9.56
CA ASP A 51 18.30 -19.85 -10.28
C ASP A 51 17.31 -18.98 -9.47
N SER A 52 16.46 -18.18 -10.13
CA SER A 52 15.73 -17.07 -9.47
C SER A 52 14.73 -17.49 -8.38
N ILE A 53 14.07 -18.65 -8.54
CA ILE A 53 13.11 -19.19 -7.56
C ILE A 53 13.78 -20.17 -6.60
N ALA A 54 14.73 -20.97 -7.10
CA ALA A 54 15.53 -21.88 -6.28
C ALA A 54 16.43 -21.11 -5.30
N GLY A 55 16.92 -19.94 -5.68
CA GLY A 55 17.83 -19.11 -4.91
C GLY A 55 17.24 -18.52 -3.63
N MET A 56 15.96 -18.17 -3.62
CA MET A 56 15.33 -17.65 -2.40
C MET A 56 15.12 -18.78 -1.37
N PHE A 57 14.74 -19.97 -1.84
CA PHE A 57 14.63 -21.18 -1.01
C PHE A 57 16.01 -21.71 -0.56
N LEU A 58 17.00 -21.67 -1.44
CA LEU A 58 18.38 -22.07 -1.15
C LEU A 58 19.05 -21.07 -0.22
N PHE A 59 18.82 -19.76 -0.34
CA PHE A 59 19.40 -18.75 0.56
C PHE A 59 18.96 -18.96 2.02
N ILE A 60 17.68 -19.26 2.24
CA ILE A 60 17.15 -19.60 3.58
C ILE A 60 17.71 -20.93 4.08
N ARG A 61 18.03 -21.88 3.20
CA ARG A 61 18.60 -23.19 3.58
C ARG A 61 20.12 -23.23 3.70
N ALA A 62 20.84 -22.41 2.95
CA ALA A 62 22.29 -22.44 2.83
C ALA A 62 22.94 -21.64 3.96
N ASP A 63 22.31 -20.56 4.43
CA ASP A 63 22.67 -19.92 5.69
C ASP A 63 21.44 -19.33 6.40
N ILE A 64 20.93 -20.07 7.39
CA ILE A 64 19.78 -19.68 8.22
C ILE A 64 20.06 -18.35 8.93
N LEU A 65 21.31 -18.04 9.28
CA LEU A 65 21.68 -16.79 9.95
C LEU A 65 21.55 -15.60 9.00
N ALA A 66 22.04 -15.71 7.77
CA ALA A 66 21.91 -14.64 6.77
C ALA A 66 20.44 -14.41 6.38
N GLY A 67 19.66 -15.48 6.20
CA GLY A 67 18.22 -15.41 5.92
C GLY A 67 17.42 -14.76 7.05
N THR A 68 17.72 -15.09 8.31
CA THR A 68 17.05 -14.49 9.48
C THR A 68 17.41 -13.01 9.63
N ILE A 69 18.68 -12.63 9.45
CA ILE A 69 19.12 -11.22 9.46
C ILE A 69 18.40 -10.42 8.36
N TYR A 70 18.28 -10.96 7.15
CA TYR A 70 17.59 -10.30 6.04
C TYR A 70 16.10 -10.08 6.35
N ILE A 71 15.40 -11.11 6.87
CA ILE A 71 13.99 -10.98 7.26
C ILE A 71 13.81 -9.94 8.37
N LEU A 72 14.69 -9.94 9.39
CA LEU A 72 14.66 -8.95 10.46
C LEU A 72 14.90 -7.53 9.93
N ALA A 73 15.85 -7.35 9.01
CA ALA A 73 16.10 -6.05 8.37
C ALA A 73 14.88 -5.56 7.59
N CYS A 74 14.23 -6.43 6.80
CA CYS A 74 12.98 -6.13 6.11
C CYS A 74 11.89 -5.69 7.10
N LEU A 75 11.69 -6.44 8.18
CA LEU A 75 10.68 -6.10 9.19
C LEU A 75 10.98 -4.75 9.83
N ILE A 76 12.22 -4.49 10.25
CA ILE A 76 12.63 -3.21 10.85
C ILE A 76 12.38 -2.06 9.88
N ILE A 77 12.78 -2.20 8.61
CA ILE A 77 12.59 -1.16 7.59
C ILE A 77 11.11 -0.88 7.35
N THR A 78 10.26 -1.91 7.25
CA THR A 78 8.81 -1.72 7.05
C THR A 78 8.11 -1.03 8.23
N VAL A 79 8.62 -1.23 9.46
CA VAL A 79 8.09 -0.57 10.66
C VAL A 79 8.57 0.87 10.76
N LEU A 80 9.86 1.13 10.51
CA LEU A 80 10.44 2.47 10.61
C LEU A 80 10.00 3.40 9.47
N PHE A 81 9.80 2.83 8.27
CA PHE A 81 9.40 3.56 7.09
C PHE A 81 8.13 2.92 6.54
N PRO A 82 6.94 3.31 7.03
CA PRO A 82 5.70 2.87 6.42
C PRO A 82 5.53 3.49 5.02
N GLU A 83 4.74 2.82 4.18
CA GLU A 83 4.38 3.35 2.87
C GLU A 83 3.68 4.71 3.01
N PRO A 84 4.10 5.74 2.24
CA PRO A 84 3.53 7.07 2.37
C PRO A 84 2.07 7.11 1.91
N ALA A 85 1.19 7.64 2.75
CA ALA A 85 -0.18 7.95 2.36
C ALA A 85 -0.24 9.17 1.45
N TYR A 86 -1.29 9.26 0.62
CA TYR A 86 -1.57 10.46 -0.17
C TYR A 86 -1.88 11.64 0.77
N ASN A 87 -1.12 12.72 0.64
CA ASN A 87 -1.26 13.95 1.46
C ASN A 87 -1.52 15.20 0.60
N GLY A 88 -2.01 15.03 -0.63
CA GLY A 88 -2.33 16.16 -1.51
C GLY A 88 -3.63 16.85 -1.11
N PRO A 89 -3.98 17.96 -1.77
CA PRO A 89 -5.26 18.62 -1.55
C PRO A 89 -6.41 17.64 -1.85
N GLU A 90 -7.45 17.68 -1.03
CA GLU A 90 -8.70 16.95 -1.22
C GLU A 90 -9.85 17.68 -0.52
N GLN A 91 -11.07 17.52 -1.04
CA GLN A 91 -12.29 18.07 -0.44
C GLN A 91 -13.20 16.91 0.00
N VAL A 92 -12.69 16.10 0.92
CA VAL A 92 -13.32 14.86 1.38
C VAL A 92 -13.62 14.94 2.86
N THR A 93 -14.82 14.55 3.27
CA THR A 93 -15.18 14.38 4.68
C THR A 93 -14.87 12.96 5.16
N TYR A 94 -14.08 12.84 6.21
CA TYR A 94 -13.77 11.54 6.82
C TYR A 94 -14.80 11.19 7.89
N PHE A 95 -15.54 10.11 7.67
CA PHE A 95 -16.55 9.63 8.61
C PHE A 95 -15.95 8.60 9.57
N GLN A 96 -16.39 8.64 10.83
CA GLN A 96 -15.98 7.70 11.87
C GLN A 96 -17.20 7.00 12.47
N GLY A 97 -17.16 5.67 12.58
CA GLY A 97 -18.28 4.88 13.13
C GLY A 97 -19.60 5.18 12.43
N SER A 98 -20.66 5.37 13.21
CA SER A 98 -22.03 5.60 12.73
C SER A 98 -22.29 6.98 12.13
N GLN A 99 -21.31 7.90 12.14
CA GLN A 99 -21.50 9.28 11.67
C GLN A 99 -22.01 9.36 10.23
N LEU A 100 -21.52 8.47 9.35
CA LEU A 100 -22.00 8.43 7.97
C LEU A 100 -23.50 8.11 7.93
N PHE A 101 -23.92 7.07 8.64
CA PHE A 101 -25.31 6.63 8.66
C PHE A 101 -26.24 7.70 9.25
N GLU A 102 -25.80 8.36 10.33
CA GLU A 102 -26.52 9.47 10.96
C GLU A 102 -26.68 10.65 9.98
N GLU A 103 -25.61 11.03 9.27
CA GLU A 103 -25.65 12.13 8.31
C GLU A 103 -26.56 11.82 7.11
N LEU A 104 -26.48 10.60 6.57
CA LEU A 104 -27.36 10.12 5.49
C LEU A 104 -28.84 10.09 5.91
N THR A 105 -29.12 9.84 7.19
CA THR A 105 -30.49 9.85 7.72
C THR A 105 -30.98 11.27 8.01
N ARG A 106 -30.08 12.15 8.49
CA ARG A 106 -30.38 13.52 8.87
C ARG A 106 -30.65 14.43 7.68
N ASN A 107 -29.85 14.31 6.61
CA ASN A 107 -29.92 15.23 5.48
C ASN A 107 -30.01 14.47 4.14
N ARG A 108 -31.22 14.42 3.59
CA ARG A 108 -31.49 13.79 2.28
C ARG A 108 -31.41 14.75 1.08
N ASN A 109 -31.08 16.02 1.32
CA ASN A 109 -30.96 17.01 0.24
C ASN A 109 -29.53 17.08 -0.33
N THR A 110 -28.60 16.29 0.23
CA THR A 110 -27.19 16.26 -0.19
C THR A 110 -26.85 14.88 -0.72
N ILE A 111 -26.35 14.82 -1.95
CA ILE A 111 -25.83 13.60 -2.56
C ILE A 111 -24.44 13.36 -1.98
N TRP A 112 -24.21 12.15 -1.47
CA TRP A 112 -22.93 11.75 -0.91
C TRP A 112 -22.26 10.68 -1.77
N ILE A 113 -21.05 10.97 -2.23
CA ILE A 113 -20.18 10.00 -2.90
C ILE A 113 -19.20 9.49 -1.85
N ILE A 114 -19.39 8.26 -1.39
CA ILE A 114 -18.64 7.67 -0.29
C ILE A 114 -17.71 6.58 -0.81
N GLN A 115 -16.43 6.70 -0.51
CA GLN A 115 -15.45 5.64 -0.68
C GLN A 115 -15.29 4.84 0.62
N PHE A 116 -15.67 3.57 0.59
CA PHE A 116 -15.34 2.59 1.61
C PHE A 116 -13.95 2.04 1.33
N PHE A 117 -13.03 2.26 2.26
CA PHE A 117 -11.61 1.91 2.07
C PHE A 117 -11.01 1.27 3.33
N THR A 118 -9.78 0.77 3.19
CA THR A 118 -8.94 0.35 4.32
C THR A 118 -7.52 0.89 4.15
N THR A 119 -6.78 0.98 5.25
CA THR A 119 -5.41 1.50 5.26
C THR A 119 -4.37 0.50 4.73
N TRP A 120 -4.70 -0.79 4.75
CA TRP A 120 -3.79 -1.87 4.37
C TRP A 120 -3.97 -2.34 2.92
N SER A 121 -5.10 -2.04 2.26
CA SER A 121 -5.32 -2.45 0.86
C SER A 121 -4.48 -1.58 -0.10
N PRO A 122 -3.63 -2.18 -0.96
CA PRO A 122 -2.87 -1.44 -1.96
C PRO A 122 -3.77 -0.80 -3.03
N GLU A 123 -4.89 -1.45 -3.39
CA GLU A 123 -5.86 -0.91 -4.34
C GLU A 123 -6.49 0.39 -3.84
N CYS A 124 -6.76 0.47 -2.53
CA CYS A 124 -7.26 1.69 -1.88
C CYS A 124 -6.22 2.81 -1.94
N LYS A 125 -4.95 2.50 -1.68
CA LYS A 125 -3.84 3.48 -1.75
C LYS A 125 -3.68 4.05 -3.16
N HIS A 126 -3.73 3.21 -4.18
CA HIS A 126 -3.65 3.65 -5.59
C HIS A 126 -4.84 4.50 -6.02
N THR A 127 -6.04 4.22 -5.48
CA THR A 127 -7.27 4.95 -5.85
C THR A 127 -7.40 6.29 -5.11
N SER A 128 -6.76 6.44 -3.94
CA SER A 128 -6.81 7.65 -3.10
C SER A 128 -6.52 8.96 -3.85
N PRO A 129 -5.43 9.11 -4.65
CA PRO A 129 -5.15 10.35 -5.37
C PRO A 129 -6.24 10.71 -6.40
N VAL A 130 -6.77 9.73 -7.13
CA VAL A 130 -7.82 9.96 -8.12
C VAL A 130 -9.11 10.41 -7.44
N PHE A 131 -9.47 9.77 -6.32
CA PHE A 131 -10.64 10.15 -5.55
C PHE A 131 -10.51 11.56 -4.96
N ALA A 132 -9.32 11.93 -4.49
CA ALA A 132 -9.02 13.27 -4.02
C ALA A 132 -9.16 14.33 -5.14
N GLU A 133 -8.65 14.05 -6.34
CA GLU A 133 -8.80 14.95 -7.50
C GLU A 133 -10.29 15.14 -7.89
N LEU A 134 -11.05 14.04 -7.93
CA LEU A 134 -12.48 14.08 -8.20
C LEU A 134 -13.24 14.91 -7.17
N SER A 135 -12.88 14.78 -5.88
CA SER A 135 -13.50 15.55 -4.82
C SER A 135 -13.30 17.04 -4.99
N GLN A 136 -12.11 17.48 -5.41
CA GLN A 136 -11.85 18.90 -5.64
C GLN A 136 -12.62 19.45 -6.84
N LYS A 137 -12.75 18.64 -7.90
CA LYS A 137 -13.36 19.08 -9.16
C LYS A 137 -14.89 19.11 -9.10
N TYR A 138 -15.49 18.19 -8.37
CA TYR A 138 -16.93 17.93 -8.42
C TYR A 138 -17.66 18.18 -7.11
N THR A 139 -17.01 18.72 -6.07
CA THR A 139 -17.76 19.13 -4.88
C THR A 139 -18.68 20.31 -5.20
N LEU A 140 -19.95 20.16 -4.83
CA LEU A 140 -21.01 21.15 -4.97
C LEU A 140 -21.74 21.30 -3.63
N PRO A 141 -22.53 22.37 -3.41
CA PRO A 141 -23.30 22.54 -2.18
C PRO A 141 -24.21 21.34 -1.84
N ASN A 142 -24.75 20.69 -2.87
CA ASN A 142 -25.64 19.52 -2.78
C ASN A 142 -24.96 18.19 -3.19
N MET A 143 -23.65 18.18 -3.45
CA MET A 143 -22.91 16.95 -3.78
C MET A 143 -21.54 16.95 -3.09
N LYS A 144 -21.34 16.03 -2.17
CA LYS A 144 -20.14 15.97 -1.33
C LYS A 144 -19.45 14.62 -1.42
N PHE A 145 -18.15 14.62 -1.19
CA PHE A 145 -17.33 13.42 -1.17
C PHE A 145 -16.99 13.04 0.26
N GLY A 146 -17.01 11.75 0.55
CA GLY A 146 -16.66 11.21 1.86
C GLY A 146 -15.86 9.92 1.78
N LYS A 147 -15.17 9.62 2.87
CA LYS A 147 -14.40 8.38 3.05
C LYS A 147 -14.79 7.74 4.39
N LEU A 148 -14.97 6.42 4.39
CA LEU A 148 -15.20 5.63 5.60
C LEU A 148 -14.22 4.45 5.64
N ASP A 149 -13.41 4.40 6.70
CA ASP A 149 -12.47 3.30 6.95
C ASP A 149 -13.22 2.11 7.57
N ILE A 150 -13.51 1.11 6.74
CA ILE A 150 -14.19 -0.12 7.17
C ILE A 150 -13.22 -1.18 7.71
N GLY A 151 -11.91 -0.93 7.62
CA GLY A 151 -10.89 -1.74 8.29
C GLY A 151 -10.85 -1.43 9.77
N ARG A 152 -11.09 -0.17 10.14
CA ARG A 152 -11.25 0.27 11.54
C ARG A 152 -12.68 0.06 12.05
N TRP A 153 -13.69 0.31 11.21
CA TRP A 153 -15.10 0.22 11.58
C TRP A 153 -15.83 -0.89 10.80
N SER A 154 -15.50 -2.14 11.12
CA SER A 154 -16.06 -3.33 10.45
C SER A 154 -17.59 -3.39 10.50
N ASN A 155 -18.20 -2.99 11.61
CA ASN A 155 -19.66 -2.98 11.78
C ASN A 155 -20.37 -2.07 10.76
N GLU A 156 -19.73 -0.96 10.37
CA GLU A 156 -20.27 -0.08 9.34
C GLU A 156 -20.10 -0.72 7.96
N GLY A 157 -18.98 -1.40 7.70
CA GLY A 157 -18.82 -2.23 6.50
C GLY A 157 -19.95 -3.25 6.34
N GLU A 158 -20.27 -3.99 7.41
CA GLU A 158 -21.39 -4.93 7.42
C GLU A 158 -22.74 -4.25 7.19
N ARG A 159 -22.99 -3.09 7.83
CA ARG A 159 -24.22 -2.30 7.65
C ARG A 159 -24.44 -1.91 6.19
N PHE A 160 -23.38 -1.48 5.50
CA PHE A 160 -23.43 -1.11 4.09
C PHE A 160 -23.17 -2.30 3.14
N ARG A 161 -23.04 -3.53 3.68
CA ARG A 161 -22.76 -4.77 2.94
C ARG A 161 -21.48 -4.72 2.10
N VAL A 162 -20.46 -4.03 2.61
CA VAL A 162 -19.11 -3.96 2.04
C VAL A 162 -18.18 -4.82 2.88
N ASN A 163 -17.69 -5.90 2.30
CA ASN A 163 -16.79 -6.85 2.92
C ASN A 163 -15.34 -6.36 2.82
N ALA A 164 -14.76 -6.01 3.98
CA ALA A 164 -13.38 -5.57 4.09
C ALA A 164 -12.35 -6.71 3.99
N HIS A 165 -12.75 -7.97 3.86
CA HIS A 165 -11.80 -9.09 3.83
C HIS A 165 -10.86 -9.01 2.61
N PRO A 166 -9.54 -9.24 2.75
CA PRO A 166 -8.58 -9.10 1.64
C PRO A 166 -8.91 -9.91 0.38
N MET A 167 -9.54 -11.07 0.55
CA MET A 167 -9.95 -11.94 -0.57
C MET A 167 -11.28 -11.53 -1.23
N SER A 168 -12.04 -10.60 -0.65
CA SER A 168 -13.38 -10.23 -1.15
C SER A 168 -13.35 -9.49 -2.49
N ARG A 169 -12.21 -8.85 -2.82
CA ARG A 169 -12.06 -7.94 -3.98
C ARG A 169 -13.10 -6.81 -4.04
N GLN A 170 -13.73 -6.49 -2.90
CA GLN A 170 -14.71 -5.39 -2.83
C GLN A 170 -14.05 -4.05 -2.52
N LEU A 171 -12.79 -4.04 -2.10
CA LEU A 171 -12.08 -2.80 -1.77
C LEU A 171 -11.28 -2.25 -2.97
N PRO A 172 -11.29 -0.93 -3.21
CA PRO A 172 -12.21 0.05 -2.64
C PRO A 172 -13.62 -0.07 -3.25
N THR A 173 -14.67 0.18 -2.47
CA THR A 173 -16.04 0.34 -2.98
C THR A 173 -16.42 1.81 -2.94
N ILE A 174 -16.97 2.33 -4.04
CA ILE A 174 -17.51 3.69 -4.09
C ILE A 174 -19.02 3.61 -4.27
N CYS A 175 -19.77 4.18 -3.33
CA CYS A 175 -21.23 4.23 -3.37
C CYS A 175 -21.72 5.67 -3.48
N VAL A 176 -22.84 5.85 -4.17
CA VAL A 176 -23.55 7.13 -4.25
C VAL A 176 -24.84 7.01 -3.45
N PHE A 177 -25.02 7.89 -2.47
CA PHE A 177 -26.24 8.00 -1.67
C PHE A 177 -26.99 9.26 -2.09
N LYS A 178 -28.29 9.12 -2.38
CA LYS A 178 -29.20 10.20 -2.76
C LYS A 178 -30.46 10.17 -1.90
#